data_AF-A0A1P8U749-F1
#
_entry.id   AF-A0A1P8U749-F1
#
_cell.length_a   1.000
_cell.length_b   1.000
_cell.length_c   1.000
_cell.angle_alpha   90.00
_cell.angle_beta   90.00
_cell.angle_gamma   90.00
#
_symmetry.space_group_name_H-M   'P 1'
#
loop_
_entity.id
_entity.type
_entity.pdbx_description
1 polymer ?
#
loop_
_entity_poly.entity_id
_entity_poly.type
_entity_poly.pdbx_seq_one_letter_code
_entity_poly.pdbx_strand_id
1 'polypeptide(L)'
;MYSDRVLNPFNWRKRRRDRKSTLESSAAATSATLSEGTAANPDHAWKALSLVNEWIRHADAKAGVSLAFTGVLATMLFNLVRDFKSRTPAFDFVVILACALIVITGALCAWTLTPRWKDTDRSKDAINRLFYGSISKNFKGDRPRYVDVLHTLTANPNELTRDLADQVHANAKIASSKMRWSKWAIRSAVTAGATVALLAILIGVANSAAT
;
A
#
# COMPACT_ATOMS: atom_id res chain seq x y z
N MET A 1 -2.06 42.16 -17.41
CA MET A 1 -0.99 42.45 -16.45
C MET A 1 -0.81 41.21 -15.57
N TYR A 2 0.05 40.29 -16.00
CA TYR A 2 0.35 39.04 -15.29
C TYR A 2 1.25 39.39 -14.10
N SER A 3 0.75 39.22 -12.87
CA SER A 3 1.55 39.40 -11.66
C SER A 3 2.21 38.08 -11.30
N ASP A 4 3.52 37.99 -11.54
CA ASP A 4 4.36 36.89 -11.12
C ASP A 4 4.37 36.76 -9.59
N ARG A 5 3.59 35.80 -9.07
CA ARG A 5 3.77 35.31 -7.70
C ARG A 5 5.00 34.41 -7.69
N VAL A 6 6.16 34.99 -7.39
CA VAL A 6 7.38 34.25 -7.06
C VAL A 6 7.07 33.36 -5.84
N LEU A 7 6.86 32.08 -6.10
CA LEU A 7 6.56 31.06 -5.08
C LEU A 7 7.81 30.83 -4.23
N ASN A 8 7.90 31.49 -3.07
CA ASN A 8 8.98 31.29 -2.12
C ASN A 8 9.01 29.82 -1.61
N PRO A 9 10.06 29.02 -1.89
CA PRO A 9 10.08 27.59 -1.61
C PRO A 9 10.16 27.24 -0.12
N PHE A 10 10.48 28.19 0.77
CA PHE A 10 10.65 27.91 2.21
C PHE A 10 9.39 28.06 3.07
N ASN A 11 8.27 28.59 2.55
CA ASN A 11 7.07 28.81 3.37
C ASN A 11 6.11 27.60 3.38
N TRP A 12 6.63 26.43 3.77
CA TRP A 12 5.86 25.17 3.80
C TRP A 12 4.75 25.15 4.85
N ARG A 13 4.90 25.90 5.95
CA ARG A 13 3.88 25.99 7.02
C ARG A 13 2.63 26.75 6.58
N LYS A 14 2.80 27.89 5.89
CA LYS A 14 1.68 28.66 5.34
C LYS A 14 0.92 27.85 4.27
N ARG A 15 1.64 27.16 3.38
CA ARG A 15 1.03 26.25 2.39
C ARG A 15 0.24 25.10 3.00
N ARG A 16 0.71 24.51 4.11
CA ARG A 16 -0.06 23.47 4.83
C ARG A 16 -1.32 24.06 5.46
N ARG A 17 -1.24 25.26 6.05
CA ARG A 17 -2.37 25.95 6.67
C ARG A 17 -3.41 26.35 5.62
N ASP A 18 -2.97 26.96 4.53
CA ASP A 18 -3.83 27.37 3.41
C ASP A 18 -4.50 26.15 2.77
N ARG A 19 -3.74 25.06 2.53
CA ARG A 19 -4.31 23.80 2.02
C ARG A 19 -5.33 23.20 3.00
N LYS A 20 -5.08 23.28 4.31
CA LYS A 20 -6.02 22.80 5.34
C LYS A 20 -7.30 23.64 5.34
N SER A 21 -7.21 24.97 5.27
CA SER A 21 -8.39 25.85 5.19
C SER A 21 -9.16 25.67 3.88
N THR A 22 -8.48 25.42 2.76
CA THR A 22 -9.15 25.13 1.48
C THR A 22 -9.88 23.78 1.53
N LEU A 23 -9.28 22.76 2.17
CA LEU A 23 -9.92 21.46 2.37
C LEU A 23 -11.12 21.56 3.31
N GLU A 24 -11.02 22.34 4.40
CA GLU A 24 -12.12 22.58 5.34
C GLU A 24 -13.27 23.36 4.70
N SER A 25 -12.97 24.41 3.92
CA SER A 25 -13.97 25.19 3.17
C SER A 25 -14.63 24.38 2.04
N SER A 26 -13.87 23.54 1.34
CA SER A 26 -14.41 22.65 0.30
C SER A 26 -15.25 21.52 0.91
N ALA A 27 -14.85 20.98 2.06
CA ALA A 27 -15.63 20.00 2.81
C ALA A 27 -16.95 20.61 3.31
N ALA A 28 -16.93 21.84 3.83
CA ALA A 28 -18.13 22.56 4.26
C ALA A 28 -19.09 22.87 3.09
N ALA A 29 -18.57 23.31 1.95
CA ALA A 29 -19.36 23.57 0.74
C ALA A 29 -19.94 22.28 0.11
N THR A 30 -19.18 21.18 0.16
CA THR A 30 -19.65 19.85 -0.27
C THR A 30 -20.73 19.31 0.68
N SER A 31 -20.61 19.58 1.98
CA SER A 31 -21.61 19.19 2.98
C SER A 31 -22.93 19.94 2.79
N ALA A 32 -22.86 21.23 2.41
CA ALA A 32 -24.05 22.04 2.14
C ALA A 32 -24.76 21.64 0.83
N THR A 33 -24.01 21.27 -0.21
CA THR A 33 -24.58 20.85 -1.50
C THR A 33 -25.12 19.42 -1.53
N LEU A 34 -24.61 18.52 -0.67
CA LEU A 34 -25.15 17.16 -0.51
C LEU A 34 -26.49 17.12 0.25
N SER A 35 -26.86 18.19 0.96
CA SER A 35 -28.07 18.24 1.79
C SER A 35 -29.37 18.35 0.97
N GLU A 36 -29.32 18.63 -0.34
CA GLU A 36 -30.51 19.04 -1.10
C GLU A 36 -31.01 18.01 -2.14
N GLY A 37 -30.38 16.83 -2.30
CA GLY A 37 -30.86 15.93 -3.36
C GLY A 37 -30.24 14.55 -3.54
N THR A 38 -29.63 13.92 -2.54
CA THR A 38 -29.26 12.50 -2.66
C THR A 38 -29.44 11.81 -1.33
N ALA A 39 -30.55 11.08 -1.17
CA ALA A 39 -30.73 10.18 -0.04
C ALA A 39 -29.50 9.23 0.04
N ALA A 40 -28.97 9.03 1.24
CA ALA A 40 -27.83 8.13 1.42
C ALA A 40 -28.18 6.74 0.87
N ASN A 41 -27.32 6.23 0.00
CA ASN A 41 -27.48 4.92 -0.62
C ASN A 41 -26.37 3.96 -0.14
N PRO A 42 -26.67 3.09 0.83
CA PRO A 42 -25.70 2.13 1.37
C PRO A 42 -25.09 1.21 0.32
N ASP A 43 -25.78 0.89 -0.78
CA ASP A 43 -25.27 -0.02 -1.81
C ASP A 43 -24.07 0.58 -2.54
N HIS A 44 -24.11 1.89 -2.81
CA HIS A 44 -22.96 2.59 -3.41
C HIS A 44 -21.77 2.61 -2.46
N ALA A 45 -22.00 2.82 -1.16
CA ALA A 45 -20.95 2.78 -0.15
C ALA A 45 -20.34 1.37 0.01
N TRP A 46 -21.17 0.32 -0.03
CA TRP A 46 -20.73 -1.08 -0.04
C TRP A 46 -19.90 -1.42 -1.28
N LYS A 47 -20.32 -0.95 -2.46
CA LYS A 47 -19.55 -1.11 -3.70
C LYS A 47 -18.19 -0.42 -3.60
N ALA A 48 -18.13 0.81 -3.09
CA ALA A 48 -16.88 1.51 -2.87
C ALA A 48 -15.96 0.76 -1.89
N LEU A 49 -16.50 0.25 -0.78
CA LEU A 49 -15.73 -0.55 0.19
C LEU A 49 -15.16 -1.82 -0.45
N SER A 50 -15.98 -2.50 -1.26
CA SER A 50 -15.56 -3.69 -2.01
C SER A 50 -14.44 -3.38 -3.01
N LEU A 51 -14.55 -2.27 -3.75
CA LEU A 51 -13.51 -1.82 -4.68
C LEU A 51 -12.17 -1.54 -3.98
N VAL A 52 -12.20 -0.86 -2.83
CA VAL A 52 -10.97 -0.58 -2.07
C VAL A 52 -10.34 -1.86 -1.53
N ASN A 53 -11.15 -2.80 -1.05
CA ASN A 53 -10.67 -4.11 -0.60
C ASN A 53 -10.02 -4.89 -1.76
N GLU A 54 -10.57 -4.78 -2.96
CA GLU A 54 -9.98 -5.41 -4.14
C GLU A 54 -8.63 -4.78 -4.52
N TRP A 55 -8.48 -3.46 -4.41
CA TRP A 55 -7.18 -2.81 -4.61
C TRP A 55 -6.10 -3.28 -3.62
N ILE A 56 -6.48 -3.56 -2.37
CA ILE A 56 -5.58 -4.17 -1.38
C ILE A 56 -5.15 -5.55 -1.84
N ARG A 57 -6.10 -6.40 -2.26
CA ARG A 57 -5.80 -7.75 -2.78
C ARG A 57 -4.88 -7.70 -3.99
N HIS A 58 -5.10 -6.80 -4.93
CA HIS A 58 -4.21 -6.62 -6.07
C HIS A 58 -2.80 -6.19 -5.66
N ALA A 59 -2.65 -5.32 -4.66
CA ALA A 59 -1.34 -4.92 -4.14
C ALA A 59 -0.61 -6.11 -3.48
N ASP A 60 -1.33 -6.92 -2.71
CA ASP A 60 -0.79 -8.13 -2.06
C ASP A 60 -0.42 -9.20 -3.08
N ALA A 61 -1.24 -9.42 -4.11
CA ALA A 61 -0.94 -10.34 -5.21
C ALA A 61 0.33 -9.93 -5.95
N LYS A 62 0.49 -8.64 -6.29
CA LYS A 62 1.70 -8.11 -6.92
C LYS A 62 2.95 -8.30 -6.05
N ALA A 63 2.83 -8.09 -4.74
CA ALA A 63 3.92 -8.34 -3.80
C ALA A 63 4.26 -9.83 -3.72
N GLY A 64 3.26 -10.71 -3.68
CA GLY A 64 3.45 -12.17 -3.70
C GLY A 64 4.18 -12.66 -4.95
N VAL A 65 3.75 -12.22 -6.14
CA VAL A 65 4.42 -12.54 -7.42
C VAL A 65 5.85 -12.00 -7.44
N SER A 66 6.07 -10.77 -6.97
CA SER A 66 7.42 -10.18 -6.89
C SER A 66 8.34 -10.96 -5.96
N LEU A 67 7.82 -11.43 -4.82
CA LEU A 67 8.58 -12.23 -3.87
C LEU A 67 8.94 -13.60 -4.46
N ALA A 68 8.02 -14.26 -5.14
CA ALA A 68 8.28 -15.53 -5.83
C ALA A 68 9.37 -15.37 -6.91
N PHE A 69 9.25 -14.34 -7.75
CA PHE A 69 10.28 -14.02 -8.74
C PHE A 69 11.65 -13.74 -8.09
N THR A 70 11.66 -13.02 -6.97
CA THR A 70 12.88 -12.74 -6.21
C THR A 70 13.53 -14.02 -5.67
N GLY A 71 12.74 -14.98 -5.22
CA GLY A 71 13.24 -16.30 -4.80
C GLY A 71 13.93 -17.06 -5.95
N VAL A 72 13.34 -17.03 -7.15
CA VAL A 72 13.96 -17.61 -8.35
C VAL A 72 15.29 -16.92 -8.68
N LEU A 73 15.33 -15.59 -8.64
CA LEU A 73 16.56 -14.83 -8.86
C LEU A 73 17.66 -15.15 -7.84
N ALA A 74 17.30 -15.34 -6.57
CA ALA A 74 18.25 -15.72 -5.52
C ALA A 74 18.89 -17.09 -5.80
N THR A 75 18.08 -18.09 -6.18
CA THR A 75 18.56 -19.40 -6.58
C THR A 75 19.46 -19.33 -7.81
N MET A 76 19.07 -18.56 -8.82
CA MET A 76 19.86 -18.38 -10.04
C MET A 76 21.20 -17.70 -9.75
N LEU A 77 21.21 -16.64 -8.93
CA LEU A 77 22.42 -15.94 -8.48
C LEU A 77 23.36 -16.92 -7.76
N PHE A 78 22.84 -17.72 -6.83
CA PHE A 78 23.65 -18.72 -6.12
C PHE A 78 24.29 -19.72 -7.08
N ASN A 79 23.53 -20.25 -8.04
CA ASN A 79 24.03 -21.19 -9.03
C ASN A 79 25.10 -20.59 -9.95
N LEU A 80 24.98 -19.31 -10.32
CA LEU A 80 25.98 -18.60 -11.13
C LEU A 80 27.29 -18.37 -10.37
N VAL A 81 27.22 -18.03 -9.08
CA VAL A 81 28.38 -17.59 -8.29
C VAL A 81 29.17 -18.76 -7.68
N ARG A 82 28.49 -19.86 -7.34
CA ARG A 82 29.12 -20.97 -6.58
C ARG A 82 30.26 -21.66 -7.34
N ASP A 83 30.14 -21.79 -8.65
CA ASP A 83 31.06 -22.56 -9.49
C ASP A 83 32.08 -21.65 -10.24
N PHE A 84 31.93 -20.32 -10.13
CA PHE A 84 32.78 -19.35 -10.83
C PHE A 84 34.05 -19.01 -10.03
N LYS A 85 35.22 -19.42 -10.57
CA LYS A 85 36.53 -19.28 -9.92
C LYS A 85 37.29 -17.99 -10.27
N SER A 86 37.10 -17.44 -11.46
CA SER A 86 37.82 -16.26 -11.96
C SER A 86 37.23 -14.95 -11.41
N ARG A 87 37.26 -14.78 -10.09
CA ARG A 87 36.66 -13.62 -9.42
C ARG A 87 37.53 -12.38 -9.57
N THR A 88 36.93 -11.32 -10.11
CA THR A 88 37.51 -9.98 -10.14
C THR A 88 36.76 -9.08 -9.16
N PRO A 89 37.35 -7.97 -8.70
CA PRO A 89 36.66 -7.03 -7.82
C PRO A 89 35.35 -6.49 -8.42
N ALA A 90 35.31 -6.31 -9.76
CA ALA A 90 34.11 -5.91 -10.47
C ALA A 90 33.00 -6.97 -10.42
N PHE A 91 33.37 -8.25 -10.56
CA PHE A 91 32.43 -9.37 -10.41
C PHE A 91 31.82 -9.40 -9.00
N ASP A 92 32.67 -9.33 -7.96
CA ASP A 92 32.22 -9.34 -6.57
C ASP A 92 31.30 -8.15 -6.25
N PHE A 93 31.59 -6.97 -6.81
CA PHE A 93 30.71 -5.81 -6.68
C PHE A 93 29.30 -6.06 -7.26
N VAL A 94 29.21 -6.65 -8.46
CA VAL A 94 27.92 -6.97 -9.10
C VAL A 94 27.16 -8.02 -8.28
N VAL A 95 27.85 -9.02 -7.73
CA VAL A 95 27.23 -10.03 -6.85
C VAL A 95 26.67 -9.39 -5.58
N ILE A 96 27.45 -8.54 -4.90
CA ILE A 96 27.01 -7.82 -3.69
C ILE A 96 25.80 -6.94 -4.01
N LEU A 97 25.82 -6.24 -5.14
CA LEU A 97 24.70 -5.42 -5.59
C LEU A 97 23.44 -6.25 -5.85
N ALA A 98 23.56 -7.41 -6.52
CA ALA A 98 22.46 -8.32 -6.76
C ALA A 98 21.86 -8.85 -5.44
N CYS A 99 22.71 -9.28 -4.50
CA CYS A 99 22.30 -9.71 -3.16
C CYS A 99 21.55 -8.58 -2.42
N ALA A 100 22.08 -7.37 -2.42
CA ALA A 100 21.46 -6.22 -1.78
C ALA A 100 20.07 -5.94 -2.37
N LEU A 101 19.93 -5.95 -3.70
CA LEU A 101 18.65 -5.73 -4.38
C LEU A 101 17.64 -6.84 -4.08
N ILE A 102 18.06 -8.10 -3.99
CA ILE A 102 17.21 -9.23 -3.60
C ILE A 102 16.69 -9.05 -2.18
N VAL A 103 17.56 -8.71 -1.23
CA VAL A 103 17.18 -8.46 0.17
C VAL A 103 16.23 -7.27 0.29
N ILE A 104 16.53 -6.16 -0.40
CA ILE A 104 15.66 -4.97 -0.43
C ILE A 104 14.29 -5.34 -1.00
N THR A 105 14.24 -6.10 -2.10
CA THR A 105 12.98 -6.54 -2.70
C THR A 105 12.18 -7.40 -1.75
N GLY A 106 12.82 -8.36 -1.08
CA GLY A 106 12.19 -9.20 -0.06
C GLY A 106 11.62 -8.37 1.10
N ALA A 107 12.38 -7.40 1.61
CA ALA A 107 11.91 -6.50 2.68
C ALA A 107 10.71 -5.65 2.24
N LEU A 108 10.72 -5.11 1.02
CA LEU A 108 9.60 -4.33 0.47
C LEU A 108 8.34 -5.19 0.28
N CYS A 109 8.49 -6.44 -0.16
CA CYS A 109 7.40 -7.40 -0.26
C CYS A 109 6.83 -7.73 1.12
N ALA A 110 7.69 -8.05 2.09
CA ALA A 110 7.29 -8.32 3.47
C ALA A 110 6.54 -7.11 4.09
N TRP A 111 7.02 -5.89 3.86
CA TRP A 111 6.39 -4.66 4.34
C TRP A 111 5.02 -4.38 3.70
N THR A 112 4.82 -4.85 2.46
CA THR A 112 3.55 -4.76 1.75
C THR A 112 2.54 -5.78 2.30
N LEU A 113 2.99 -7.02 2.51
CA LEU A 113 2.17 -8.14 2.98
C LEU A 113 1.85 -8.08 4.48
N THR A 114 2.67 -7.38 5.27
CA THR A 114 2.44 -7.26 6.73
C THR A 114 1.07 -6.65 7.01
N PRO A 115 0.22 -7.32 7.81
CA PRO A 115 -1.12 -6.83 8.11
C PRO A 115 -1.02 -5.52 8.91
N ARG A 116 -1.75 -4.49 8.47
CA ARG A 116 -1.76 -3.17 9.13
C ARG A 116 -3.01 -3.03 9.97
N TRP A 117 -2.83 -2.94 11.29
CA TRP A 117 -3.92 -2.94 12.27
C TRP A 117 -4.26 -1.54 12.83
N LYS A 118 -3.44 -0.53 12.55
CA LYS A 118 -3.48 0.73 13.30
C LYS A 118 -4.10 1.87 12.50
N ASP A 119 -5.39 2.08 12.74
CA ASP A 119 -6.05 3.35 12.45
C ASP A 119 -5.65 4.36 13.55
N THR A 120 -4.68 5.23 13.25
CA THR A 120 -4.16 6.22 14.22
C THR A 120 -5.05 7.47 14.30
N ASP A 121 -5.95 7.65 13.34
CA ASP A 121 -6.70 8.90 13.16
C ASP A 121 -8.12 8.86 13.79
N ARG A 122 -8.49 7.76 14.45
CA ARG A 122 -9.80 7.61 15.11
C ARG A 122 -9.71 7.86 16.62
N SER A 123 -10.70 8.55 17.17
CA SER A 123 -10.86 8.63 18.63
C SER A 123 -10.95 7.22 19.20
N LYS A 124 -10.28 6.96 20.33
CA LYS A 124 -10.24 5.63 20.98
C LYS A 124 -11.64 5.09 21.35
N ASP A 125 -12.64 5.97 21.35
CA ASP A 125 -14.01 5.71 21.80
C ASP A 125 -15.01 5.44 20.66
N ALA A 126 -14.62 5.62 19.39
CA ALA A 126 -15.50 5.35 18.26
C ALA A 126 -15.50 3.85 17.90
N ILE A 127 -16.58 3.15 18.25
CA ILE A 127 -16.80 1.73 17.90
C ILE A 127 -17.12 1.62 16.41
N ASN A 128 -16.24 0.97 15.64
CA ASN A 128 -16.56 0.60 14.25
C ASN A 128 -17.46 -0.64 14.26
N ARG A 129 -18.76 -0.45 14.01
CA ARG A 129 -19.78 -1.50 14.15
C ARG A 129 -19.67 -2.59 13.07
N LEU A 130 -19.00 -2.29 11.95
CA LEU A 130 -18.85 -3.20 10.81
C LEU A 130 -17.44 -3.81 10.68
N PHE A 131 -16.48 -3.43 11.53
CA PHE A 131 -15.09 -3.92 11.44
C PHE A 131 -14.84 -5.07 12.40
N TYR A 132 -14.36 -6.20 11.87
CA TYR A 132 -14.19 -7.45 12.62
C TYR A 132 -13.38 -7.28 13.92
N GLY A 133 -12.32 -6.46 13.92
CA GLY A 133 -11.50 -6.26 15.13
C GLY A 133 -12.24 -5.51 16.24
N SER A 134 -13.13 -4.59 15.88
CA SER A 134 -13.99 -3.87 16.82
C SER A 134 -15.13 -4.77 17.31
N ILE A 135 -15.71 -5.58 16.42
CA ILE A 135 -16.78 -6.53 16.77
C ILE A 135 -16.25 -7.57 17.77
N SER A 136 -15.11 -8.20 17.44
CA SER A 136 -14.48 -9.21 18.30
C SER A 136 -14.08 -8.68 19.67
N LYS A 137 -13.65 -7.41 19.75
CA LYS A 137 -13.26 -6.78 21.01
C LYS A 137 -14.45 -6.35 21.87
N ASN A 138 -15.46 -5.73 21.27
CA ASN A 138 -16.55 -5.07 22.01
C ASN A 138 -17.78 -5.96 22.25
N PHE A 139 -17.92 -7.08 21.52
CA PHE A 139 -19.07 -8.00 21.63
C PHE A 139 -18.63 -9.43 21.99
N LYS A 140 -17.46 -9.58 22.62
CA LYS A 140 -16.93 -10.90 23.02
C LYS A 140 -17.87 -11.58 24.02
N GLY A 141 -18.45 -12.71 23.63
CA GLY A 141 -19.39 -13.46 24.48
C GLY A 141 -20.83 -12.94 24.49
N ASP A 142 -21.12 -11.87 23.74
CA ASP A 142 -22.44 -11.21 23.70
C ASP A 142 -22.91 -11.05 22.25
N ARG A 143 -23.15 -12.19 21.61
CA ARG A 143 -23.64 -12.26 20.22
C ARG A 143 -25.02 -11.62 20.05
N PRO A 144 -26.02 -11.83 20.94
CA PRO A 144 -27.35 -11.23 20.78
C PRO A 144 -27.29 -9.71 20.69
N ARG A 145 -26.49 -9.05 21.54
CA ARG A 145 -26.31 -7.60 21.49
C ARG A 145 -25.73 -7.11 20.16
N TYR A 146 -24.83 -7.87 19.55
CA TYR A 146 -24.31 -7.50 18.23
C TYR A 146 -25.38 -7.61 17.14
N VAL A 147 -26.29 -8.60 17.22
CA VAL A 147 -27.43 -8.73 16.29
C VAL A 147 -28.32 -7.49 16.37
N ASP A 148 -28.63 -7.02 17.58
CA ASP A 148 -29.46 -5.82 17.78
C ASP A 148 -28.78 -4.55 17.24
N VAL A 149 -27.48 -4.41 17.49
CA VAL A 149 -26.67 -3.29 16.96
C VAL A 149 -26.64 -3.32 15.44
N LEU A 150 -26.44 -4.50 14.84
CA LEU A 150 -26.41 -4.64 13.39
C LEU A 150 -27.77 -4.35 12.77
N HIS A 151 -28.85 -4.88 13.34
CA HIS A 151 -30.22 -4.62 12.89
C HIS A 151 -30.55 -3.13 12.92
N THR A 152 -30.24 -2.46 14.04
CA THR A 152 -30.43 -1.01 14.21
C THR A 152 -29.62 -0.21 13.19
N LEU A 153 -28.36 -0.59 12.96
CA LEU A 153 -27.50 0.07 11.97
C LEU A 153 -28.06 -0.09 10.55
N THR A 154 -28.49 -1.30 10.17
CA THR A 154 -29.03 -1.56 8.83
C THR A 154 -30.38 -0.91 8.57
N ALA A 155 -31.16 -0.64 9.64
CA ALA A 155 -32.42 0.08 9.55
C ALA A 155 -32.25 1.59 9.31
N ASN A 156 -31.03 2.13 9.49
CA ASN A 156 -30.71 3.54 9.28
C ASN A 156 -29.68 3.73 8.13
N PRO A 157 -30.14 3.98 6.88
CA PRO A 157 -29.28 4.13 5.72
C PRO A 157 -28.20 5.22 5.83
N ASN A 158 -28.49 6.30 6.56
CA ASN A 158 -27.55 7.40 6.76
C ASN A 158 -26.40 6.98 7.70
N GLU A 159 -26.72 6.32 8.82
CA GLU A 159 -25.70 5.80 9.74
C GLU A 159 -24.87 4.68 9.11
N LEU A 160 -25.52 3.76 8.38
CA LEU A 160 -24.82 2.70 7.67
C LEU A 160 -23.85 3.26 6.63
N THR A 161 -24.30 4.24 5.83
CA THR A 161 -23.46 4.90 4.82
C THR A 161 -22.27 5.60 5.47
N ARG A 162 -22.46 6.25 6.63
CA ARG A 162 -21.38 6.91 7.38
C ARG A 162 -20.34 5.90 7.89
N ASP A 163 -20.77 4.81 8.52
CA ASP A 163 -19.86 3.76 9.01
C ASP A 163 -19.08 3.11 7.86
N LEU A 164 -19.72 2.91 6.71
CA LEU A 164 -19.07 2.41 5.49
C LEU A 164 -18.07 3.41 4.91
N ALA A 165 -18.42 4.70 4.86
CA ALA A 165 -17.52 5.76 4.38
C ALA A 165 -16.24 5.85 5.23
N ASP A 166 -16.37 5.72 6.56
CA ASP A 166 -15.21 5.64 7.46
C ASP A 166 -14.31 4.44 7.12
N GLN A 167 -14.88 3.26 6.83
CA GLN A 167 -14.10 2.10 6.41
C GLN A 167 -13.44 2.28 5.05
N VAL A 168 -14.16 2.86 4.08
CA VAL A 168 -13.62 3.18 2.76
C VAL A 168 -12.40 4.08 2.92
N HIS A 169 -12.48 5.13 3.75
CA HIS A 169 -11.38 6.04 4.00
C HIS A 169 -10.17 5.33 4.63
N ALA A 170 -10.40 4.57 5.71
CA ALA A 170 -9.34 3.83 6.40
C ALA A 170 -8.67 2.81 5.46
N ASN A 171 -9.45 2.02 4.73
CA ASN A 171 -8.94 1.02 3.80
C ASN A 171 -8.24 1.67 2.60
N ALA A 172 -8.68 2.84 2.12
CA ALA A 172 -8.04 3.55 1.02
C ALA A 172 -6.63 4.02 1.39
N LYS A 173 -6.42 4.44 2.64
CA LYS A 173 -5.08 4.79 3.17
C LYS A 173 -4.16 3.57 3.20
N ILE A 174 -4.68 2.41 3.63
CA ILE A 174 -3.94 1.13 3.61
C ILE A 174 -3.60 0.74 2.17
N ALA A 175 -4.58 0.75 1.27
CA ALA A 175 -4.42 0.43 -0.15
C ALA A 175 -3.35 1.32 -0.80
N SER A 176 -3.42 2.63 -0.56
CA SER A 176 -2.44 3.61 -1.09
C SER A 176 -1.02 3.31 -0.62
N SER A 177 -0.85 3.00 0.66
CA SER A 177 0.46 2.62 1.20
C SER A 177 0.95 1.31 0.58
N LYS A 178 0.13 0.25 0.58
CA LYS A 178 0.51 -1.06 0.01
C LYS A 178 0.87 -0.94 -1.47
N MET A 179 0.07 -0.23 -2.25
CA MET A 179 0.33 -0.02 -3.69
C MET A 179 1.66 0.72 -3.92
N ARG A 180 1.99 1.70 -3.05
CA ARG A 180 3.28 2.40 -3.12
C ARG A 180 4.46 1.46 -2.90
N TRP A 181 4.41 0.63 -1.86
CA TRP A 181 5.49 -0.32 -1.56
C TRP A 181 5.58 -1.46 -2.58
N SER A 182 4.44 -1.97 -3.05
CA SER A 182 4.35 -2.94 -4.14
C SER A 182 5.03 -2.41 -5.42
N LYS A 183 4.80 -1.15 -5.79
CA LYS A 183 5.50 -0.51 -6.92
C LYS A 183 7.03 -0.49 -6.72
N TRP A 184 7.51 -0.15 -5.54
CA TRP A 184 8.96 -0.15 -5.25
C TRP A 184 9.54 -1.56 -5.26
N ALA A 185 8.81 -2.55 -4.73
CA ALA A 185 9.20 -3.96 -4.79
C ALA A 185 9.36 -4.43 -6.24
N ILE A 186 8.38 -4.15 -7.11
CA ILE A 186 8.45 -4.53 -8.53
C ILE A 186 9.67 -3.88 -9.21
N ARG A 187 9.90 -2.58 -9.00
CA ARG A 187 11.05 -1.88 -9.61
C ARG A 187 12.37 -2.49 -9.14
N SER A 188 12.49 -2.75 -7.84
CA SER A 188 13.67 -3.39 -7.24
C SER A 188 13.88 -4.81 -7.80
N ALA A 189 12.80 -5.59 -7.95
CA ALA A 189 12.84 -6.94 -8.51
C ALA A 189 13.33 -6.94 -9.96
N VAL A 190 12.84 -6.02 -10.80
CA VAL A 190 13.27 -5.87 -12.19
C VAL A 190 14.74 -5.47 -12.26
N THR A 191 15.20 -4.53 -11.42
CA THR A 191 16.62 -4.15 -11.35
C THR A 191 17.49 -5.32 -10.87
N ALA A 192 17.03 -6.11 -9.91
CA ALA A 192 17.72 -7.32 -9.47
C ALA A 192 17.86 -8.32 -10.63
N GLY A 193 16.78 -8.56 -11.39
CA GLY A 193 16.78 -9.44 -12.55
C GLY A 193 17.76 -8.99 -13.63
N ALA A 194 17.79 -7.70 -13.96
CA ALA A 194 18.75 -7.14 -14.90
C ALA A 194 20.21 -7.31 -14.41
N THR A 195 20.44 -7.15 -13.11
CA THR A 195 21.78 -7.32 -12.51
C THR A 195 22.23 -8.79 -12.57
N VAL A 196 21.34 -9.74 -12.28
CA VAL A 196 21.61 -11.18 -12.40
C VAL A 196 21.87 -11.58 -13.86
N ALA A 197 21.11 -11.00 -14.81
CA ALA A 197 21.35 -11.23 -16.24
C ALA A 197 22.72 -10.70 -16.68
N LEU A 198 23.12 -9.50 -16.24
CA LEU A 198 24.45 -8.96 -16.49
C LEU A 198 25.55 -9.87 -15.93
N LEU A 199 25.36 -10.39 -14.72
CA LEU A 199 26.30 -11.34 -14.11
C LEU A 199 26.46 -12.61 -14.95
N ALA A 200 25.36 -13.16 -15.47
CA ALA A 200 25.40 -14.32 -16.36
C ALA A 200 26.19 -14.04 -17.65
N ILE A 201 26.03 -12.85 -18.24
CA ILE A 201 26.80 -12.42 -19.43
C ILE A 201 28.29 -12.31 -19.10
N LEU A 202 28.64 -11.70 -17.97
CA LEU A 202 30.04 -11.57 -17.53
C LEU A 202 30.71 -12.95 -17.37
N ILE A 203 30.00 -13.91 -16.77
CA ILE A 203 30.47 -15.29 -16.63
C ILE A 203 30.65 -15.93 -18.01
N GLY A 204 29.69 -15.76 -18.92
CA GLY A 204 29.77 -16.28 -20.29
C GLY A 204 30.99 -15.75 -21.05
N VAL A 205 31.22 -14.43 -21.03
CA VAL A 205 32.38 -13.79 -21.68
C VAL A 205 33.69 -14.25 -21.05
N ALA A 206 33.76 -14.33 -19.72
CA ALA A 206 34.96 -14.79 -19.02
C ALA A 206 35.32 -16.25 -19.35
N ASN A 207 34.30 -17.12 -19.48
CA ASN A 207 34.50 -18.50 -19.88
C ASN A 207 34.97 -18.62 -21.34
N SER A 208 34.43 -17.80 -22.25
CA SER A 208 34.85 -17.78 -23.66
C SER A 208 36.26 -17.22 -23.87
N ALA A 209 36.74 -16.35 -22.98
CA ALA A 209 38.11 -15.84 -23.04
C ALA A 209 39.16 -16.82 -22.46
N ALA A 210 38.71 -17.86 -21.74
CA ALA A 210 39.57 -18.87 -21.12
C ALA A 210 39.74 -20.15 -21.98
N THR A 211 38.99 -20.27 -23.08
CA THR A 211 39.12 -21.31 -24.12
C THR A 211 39.97 -20.82 -25.27
#